data_AF-A0A6C2UL91-F1
#
_entry.id   AF-A0A6C2UL91-F1
#
_cell.length_a   1.000
_cell.length_b   1.000
_cell.length_c   1.000
_cell.angle_alpha   90.00
_cell.angle_beta   90.00
_cell.angle_gamma   90.00
#
_symmetry.space_group_name_H-M   'P 1'
#
loop_
_entity.id
_entity.type
_entity.pdbx_description
1 polymer ?
#
loop_
_entity_poly.entity_id
_entity_poly.type
_entity_poly.pdbx_seq_one_letter_code
_entity_poly.pdbx_strand_id
1 'polypeptide(L)'
;MRRMSGVVILSAMAGLVMHASGTQILWDGGTDLLFSTAENWAGGVVPGASDEAKNRVGMADLIVIDSDRTIDKLTGGSRSGGGYKIETGTLTVKTTYADGNTARANCLTVIDGGTLNAQGVSKIGLGGDDDTGSSTVQLKSGAFNSAGTVTLGHESTGILEISGGTATFNSRLWLGGDGGTDTRNGNGVLTLSGDGALNVLSDDVVVGKRLGEGTFTMDDSASAVFLNLAIGDVSVAGQEGTGAMSLLGGTLNVTGELAVDNGSVLIDAGTLVWDGDHVSDFSALVAEGNISWSSGQSMLYDTWDASWVDGESILYAYQDAIETGGDTIIWATTIPEPTTLGFIAAAGLILIISRRII
;
A
#
# COMPACT_ATOMS: atom_id res chain seq x y z
N MET A 1 10.61 -2.98 80.57
CA MET A 1 9.89 -3.43 79.36
C MET A 1 9.81 -2.28 78.37
N ARG A 2 10.57 -2.36 77.27
CA ARG A 2 10.27 -1.82 75.93
C ARG A 2 11.48 -2.17 75.04
N ARG A 3 11.32 -3.24 74.26
CA ARG A 3 12.29 -3.69 73.25
C ARG A 3 12.14 -2.75 72.04
N MET A 4 13.21 -2.08 71.63
CA MET A 4 13.27 -1.44 70.31
C MET A 4 13.73 -2.49 69.31
N SER A 5 12.79 -3.00 68.51
CA SER A 5 13.09 -3.82 67.35
C SER A 5 13.53 -2.90 66.21
N GLY A 6 14.78 -3.04 65.76
CA GLY A 6 15.28 -2.40 64.56
C GLY A 6 14.57 -2.94 63.33
N VAL A 7 13.95 -2.06 62.56
CA VAL A 7 13.46 -2.38 61.21
C VAL A 7 14.61 -2.08 60.26
N VAL A 8 15.23 -3.14 59.73
CA VAL A 8 16.12 -3.05 58.57
C VAL A 8 15.21 -2.96 57.34
N ILE A 9 15.12 -1.79 56.73
CA ILE A 9 14.51 -1.64 55.41
C ILE A 9 15.54 -2.15 54.41
N LEU A 10 15.40 -3.40 53.95
CA LEU A 10 16.03 -3.85 52.72
C LEU A 10 15.31 -3.13 51.57
N SER A 11 15.93 -2.09 51.04
CA SER A 11 15.54 -1.51 49.76
C SER A 11 15.83 -2.55 48.67
N ALA A 12 14.79 -3.22 48.18
CA ALA A 12 14.88 -3.99 46.95
C ALA A 12 15.20 -3.01 45.82
N MET A 13 16.44 -3.01 45.34
CA MET A 13 16.77 -2.46 44.03
C MET A 13 16.07 -3.34 43.00
N ALA A 14 14.85 -2.95 42.63
CA ALA A 14 14.25 -3.43 41.40
C ALA A 14 15.22 -3.04 40.28
N GLY A 15 15.89 -4.04 39.71
CA GLY A 15 16.73 -3.87 38.55
C GLY A 15 15.88 -3.25 37.45
N LEU A 16 16.12 -1.98 37.17
CA LEU A 16 15.86 -1.39 35.88
C LEU A 16 16.64 -2.27 34.89
N VAL A 17 15.95 -3.19 34.25
CA VAL A 17 16.44 -3.83 33.03
C VAL A 17 16.54 -2.68 32.04
N MET A 18 17.73 -2.08 31.98
CA MET A 18 18.15 -1.27 30.85
C MET A 18 18.00 -2.19 29.65
N HIS A 19 16.94 -1.99 28.87
CA HIS A 19 16.81 -2.62 27.58
C HIS A 19 18.02 -2.12 26.79
N ALA A 20 19.03 -2.97 26.64
CA ALA A 20 20.12 -2.68 25.73
C ALA A 20 19.47 -2.49 24.36
N SER A 21 19.50 -1.27 23.84
CA SER A 21 19.13 -1.02 22.46
C SER A 21 19.99 -1.92 21.59
N GLY A 22 19.39 -2.59 20.62
CA GLY A 22 20.08 -3.49 19.72
C GLY A 22 21.36 -2.92 19.14
N THR A 23 22.37 -3.77 18.94
CA THR A 23 23.61 -3.32 18.30
C THR A 23 23.32 -3.11 16.81
N GLN A 24 23.69 -1.95 16.26
CA GLN A 24 23.68 -1.75 14.82
C GLN A 24 24.88 -2.46 14.21
N ILE A 25 24.62 -3.40 13.31
CA ILE A 25 25.63 -4.16 12.57
C ILE A 25 25.52 -3.79 11.09
N LEU A 26 26.62 -3.29 10.54
CA LEU A 26 26.70 -2.77 9.18
C LEU A 26 27.10 -3.88 8.23
N TRP A 27 26.55 -3.85 7.02
CA TRP A 27 27.06 -4.63 5.90
C TRP A 27 28.41 -4.07 5.43
N ASP A 28 29.44 -4.91 5.36
CA ASP A 28 30.83 -4.56 5.01
C ASP A 28 31.20 -4.91 3.56
N GLY A 29 30.28 -5.47 2.77
CA GLY A 29 30.46 -5.62 1.32
C GLY A 29 31.18 -6.90 0.89
N GLY A 30 30.85 -8.04 1.49
CA GLY A 30 31.44 -9.33 1.08
C GLY A 30 30.91 -9.85 -0.27
N THR A 31 31.64 -10.81 -0.85
CA THR A 31 31.51 -11.15 -2.27
C THR A 31 30.38 -12.12 -2.61
N ASP A 32 29.87 -12.90 -1.66
CA ASP A 32 28.81 -13.89 -1.90
C ASP A 32 27.39 -13.31 -1.72
N LEU A 33 27.28 -12.11 -1.16
CA LEU A 33 26.03 -11.38 -0.89
C LEU A 33 25.06 -12.08 0.07
N LEU A 34 25.48 -13.16 0.73
CA LEU A 34 24.60 -13.93 1.60
C LEU A 34 24.46 -13.24 2.97
N PHE A 35 23.23 -13.08 3.44
CA PHE A 35 22.95 -12.52 4.77
C PHE A 35 23.57 -13.38 5.86
N SER A 36 23.59 -14.71 5.68
CA SER A 36 24.11 -15.66 6.66
C SER A 36 25.63 -15.74 6.78
N THR A 37 26.39 -15.14 5.86
CA THR A 37 27.86 -15.16 5.89
C THR A 37 28.38 -14.10 6.85
N ALA A 38 29.04 -14.52 7.93
CA ALA A 38 29.45 -13.64 9.01
C ALA A 38 30.50 -12.61 8.57
N GLU A 39 31.39 -13.00 7.67
CA GLU A 39 32.46 -12.18 7.09
C GLU A 39 31.94 -10.99 6.28
N ASN A 40 30.68 -11.02 5.86
CA ASN A 40 30.05 -9.92 5.14
C ASN A 40 29.59 -8.78 6.06
N TRP A 41 29.57 -9.02 7.38
CA TRP A 41 29.09 -8.07 8.38
C TRP A 41 30.24 -7.50 9.20
N ALA A 42 30.10 -6.24 9.60
CA ALA A 42 31.05 -5.56 10.45
C ALA A 42 31.29 -6.34 11.76
N GLY A 43 32.56 -6.66 11.99
CA GLY A 43 32.98 -7.44 13.15
C GLY A 43 32.86 -8.96 13.00
N GLY A 44 32.48 -9.46 11.82
CA GLY A 44 32.39 -10.91 11.56
C GLY A 44 31.21 -11.57 12.27
N VAL A 45 30.09 -10.86 12.44
CA VAL A 45 28.91 -11.32 13.19
C VAL A 45 27.65 -11.07 12.38
N VAL A 46 26.88 -12.14 12.13
CA VAL A 46 25.56 -12.04 11.48
C VAL A 46 24.57 -11.40 12.45
N PRO A 47 23.78 -10.39 12.05
CA PRO A 47 22.76 -9.78 12.88
C PRO A 47 21.74 -10.80 13.38
N GLY A 48 21.51 -10.78 14.70
CA GLY A 48 20.54 -11.62 15.37
C GLY A 48 19.27 -10.87 15.78
N ALA A 49 18.42 -11.56 16.54
CA ALA A 49 17.07 -11.12 16.89
C ALA A 49 17.01 -9.90 17.83
N SER A 50 18.15 -9.41 18.31
CA SER A 50 18.32 -8.19 19.10
C SER A 50 18.98 -7.06 18.32
N ASP A 51 19.42 -7.28 17.09
CA ASP A 51 20.32 -6.37 16.38
C ASP A 51 19.59 -5.59 15.28
N GLU A 52 20.14 -4.44 14.93
CA GLU A 52 19.79 -3.73 13.70
C GLU A 52 20.73 -4.20 12.58
N ALA A 53 20.17 -4.82 11.54
CA ALA A 53 20.88 -5.09 10.29
C ALA A 53 20.77 -3.86 9.38
N LYS A 54 21.91 -3.26 9.03
CA LYS A 54 21.91 -2.03 8.20
C LYS A 54 22.78 -2.17 6.95
N ASN A 55 22.16 -2.02 5.79
CA ASN A 55 22.85 -1.97 4.50
C ASN A 55 23.10 -0.52 4.08
N ARG A 56 24.34 -0.23 3.65
CA ARG A 56 24.73 1.07 3.06
C ARG A 56 25.48 0.92 1.73
N VAL A 57 25.63 -0.30 1.23
CA VAL A 57 26.38 -0.61 0.01
C VAL A 57 25.39 -0.70 -1.16
N GLY A 58 25.80 -0.26 -2.35
CA GLY A 58 24.88 0.13 -3.43
C GLY A 58 23.93 -0.93 -3.99
N MET A 59 23.00 -0.50 -4.86
CA MET A 59 21.88 -1.32 -5.36
C MET A 59 22.26 -2.44 -6.35
N ALA A 60 23.52 -2.47 -6.83
CA ALA A 60 23.97 -3.52 -7.75
C ALA A 60 24.08 -4.89 -7.07
N ASP A 61 24.28 -4.90 -5.75
CA ASP A 61 24.59 -6.07 -4.94
C ASP A 61 23.55 -6.22 -3.82
N LEU A 62 22.39 -6.78 -4.16
CA LEU A 62 21.32 -7.02 -3.17
C LEU A 62 21.74 -8.12 -2.19
N ILE A 63 21.60 -7.85 -0.88
CA ILE A 63 21.86 -8.85 0.15
C ILE A 63 20.80 -9.94 0.09
N VAL A 64 21.20 -11.18 -0.14
CA VAL A 64 20.30 -12.32 -0.25
C VAL A 64 19.97 -12.87 1.13
N ILE A 65 18.69 -12.87 1.48
CA ILE A 65 18.14 -13.58 2.63
C ILE A 65 18.02 -15.07 2.25
N ASP A 66 19.10 -15.80 2.50
CA ASP A 66 19.31 -17.19 2.09
C ASP A 66 18.74 -18.23 3.08
N SER A 67 18.31 -17.79 4.26
CA SER A 67 17.82 -18.64 5.34
C SER A 67 16.85 -17.87 6.22
N ASP A 68 16.08 -18.58 7.06
CA ASP A 68 15.22 -17.93 8.03
C ASP A 68 16.03 -17.07 8.99
N ARG A 69 15.60 -15.82 9.14
CA ARG A 69 16.26 -14.82 9.99
C ARG A 69 15.25 -14.06 10.81
N THR A 70 15.67 -13.71 12.01
CA THR A 70 14.95 -12.75 12.84
C THR A 70 15.93 -11.70 13.31
N ILE A 71 15.56 -10.44 13.11
CA ILE A 71 16.33 -9.26 13.51
C ILE A 71 15.40 -8.28 14.22
N ASP A 72 15.97 -7.38 15.02
CA ASP A 72 15.17 -6.35 15.67
C ASP A 72 14.71 -5.32 14.64
N LYS A 73 15.67 -4.78 13.88
CA LYS A 73 15.44 -3.72 12.89
C LYS A 73 16.18 -4.02 11.59
N LEU A 74 15.54 -3.71 10.47
CA LEU A 74 16.16 -3.72 9.15
C LEU A 74 16.16 -2.30 8.60
N THR A 75 17.35 -1.80 8.24
CA THR A 75 17.50 -0.49 7.63
C THR A 75 18.25 -0.62 6.30
N GLY A 76 17.54 -0.40 5.20
CA GLY A 76 18.08 -0.31 3.86
C GLY A 76 18.25 1.12 3.38
N GLY A 77 19.15 1.30 2.41
CA GLY A 77 19.35 2.53 1.68
C GLY A 77 20.38 3.48 2.29
N SER A 78 21.31 3.90 1.45
CA SER A 78 22.16 5.07 1.65
C SER A 78 22.19 5.90 0.35
N ARG A 79 22.90 7.04 0.35
CA ARG A 79 23.18 7.80 -0.89
C ARG A 79 23.78 6.97 -2.01
N SER A 80 24.51 5.91 -1.66
CA SER A 80 25.14 5.01 -2.64
C SER A 80 24.21 3.89 -3.09
N GLY A 81 23.00 3.80 -2.54
CA GLY A 81 22.08 2.69 -2.71
C GLY A 81 22.03 1.74 -1.51
N GLY A 82 21.27 0.66 -1.68
CA GLY A 82 21.10 -0.43 -0.71
C GLY A 82 19.97 -1.35 -1.15
N GLY A 83 19.93 -2.56 -0.61
CA GLY A 83 18.82 -3.45 -0.89
C GLY A 83 18.95 -4.86 -0.35
N TYR A 84 17.86 -5.58 -0.46
CA TYR A 84 17.69 -6.95 0.02
C TYR A 84 16.95 -7.79 -1.02
N LYS A 85 17.26 -9.08 -1.10
CA LYS A 85 16.54 -10.04 -1.92
C LYS A 85 16.11 -11.23 -1.06
N ILE A 86 14.84 -11.62 -1.12
CA ILE A 86 14.29 -12.77 -0.38
C ILE A 86 13.78 -13.80 -1.39
N GLU A 87 14.52 -14.91 -1.55
CA GLU A 87 14.18 -15.95 -2.54
C GLU A 87 13.47 -17.16 -1.93
N THR A 88 13.91 -17.62 -0.76
CA THR A 88 13.41 -18.89 -0.18
C THR A 88 13.24 -18.87 1.34
N GLY A 89 13.87 -17.93 2.05
CA GLY A 89 13.79 -17.79 3.50
C GLY A 89 12.68 -16.86 3.99
N THR A 90 12.44 -16.89 5.29
CA THR A 90 11.61 -15.92 6.01
C THR A 90 12.50 -14.91 6.74
N LEU A 91 12.38 -13.62 6.40
CA LEU A 91 12.94 -12.54 7.19
C LEU A 91 11.88 -11.96 8.14
N THR A 92 12.09 -12.10 9.43
CA THR A 92 11.25 -11.45 10.46
C THR A 92 11.97 -10.22 11.04
N VAL A 93 11.33 -9.06 10.92
CA VAL A 93 11.78 -7.78 11.45
C VAL A 93 10.85 -7.37 12.58
N LYS A 94 11.34 -7.28 13.81
CA LYS A 94 10.49 -7.13 14.99
C LYS A 94 9.93 -5.71 15.18
N THR A 95 10.76 -4.68 15.01
CA THR A 95 10.40 -3.32 15.46
C THR A 95 10.26 -2.34 14.31
N THR A 96 11.20 -2.33 13.37
CA THR A 96 11.16 -1.39 12.25
C THR A 96 11.79 -1.99 11.00
N TYR A 97 11.02 -1.98 9.93
CA TYR A 97 11.54 -2.15 8.58
C TYR A 97 11.58 -0.77 7.92
N ALA A 98 12.75 -0.32 7.50
CA ALA A 98 12.93 1.00 6.91
C ALA A 98 13.79 0.92 5.66
N ASP A 99 13.23 1.31 4.51
CA ASP A 99 13.95 1.51 3.26
C ASP A 99 14.03 3.01 2.96
N GLY A 100 15.26 3.49 2.77
CA GLY A 100 15.52 4.89 2.46
C GLY A 100 15.82 5.76 3.68
N ASN A 101 16.42 5.23 4.75
CA ASN A 101 16.61 5.93 6.04
C ASN A 101 17.72 7.01 6.05
N THR A 102 18.09 7.58 4.91
CA THR A 102 19.02 8.72 4.81
C THR A 102 18.63 9.60 3.63
N ALA A 103 18.94 10.90 3.69
CA ALA A 103 18.75 11.78 2.55
C ALA A 103 19.46 11.26 1.27
N ARG A 104 18.71 11.25 0.16
CA ARG A 104 18.95 10.73 -1.19
C ARG A 104 19.17 9.24 -1.23
N ALA A 105 18.57 8.51 -0.30
CA ALA A 105 18.68 7.07 -0.29
C ALA A 105 17.85 6.47 -1.42
N ASN A 106 18.50 5.57 -2.16
CA ASN A 106 17.80 4.63 -3.00
C ASN A 106 17.90 3.25 -2.37
N CYS A 107 16.78 2.55 -2.27
CA CYS A 107 16.74 1.19 -1.76
C CYS A 107 15.91 0.31 -2.68
N LEU A 108 16.32 -0.94 -2.87
CA LEU A 108 15.51 -1.94 -3.56
C LEU A 108 15.41 -3.19 -2.68
N THR A 109 14.20 -3.53 -2.28
CA THR A 109 13.90 -4.83 -1.67
C THR A 109 13.11 -5.66 -2.67
N VAL A 110 13.58 -6.87 -2.98
CA VAL A 110 12.90 -7.81 -3.88
C VAL A 110 12.49 -9.06 -3.11
N ILE A 111 11.21 -9.40 -3.14
CA ILE A 111 10.65 -10.63 -2.59
C ILE A 111 10.22 -11.47 -3.78
N ASP A 112 10.92 -12.57 -4.00
CA ASP A 112 10.72 -13.47 -5.14
C ASP A 112 10.81 -14.94 -4.68
N GLY A 113 9.87 -15.30 -3.79
CA GLY A 113 9.62 -16.67 -3.36
C GLY A 113 9.59 -16.85 -1.84
N GLY A 114 10.33 -16.03 -1.10
CA GLY A 114 10.38 -16.08 0.36
C GLY A 114 9.31 -15.22 1.04
N THR A 115 9.54 -14.90 2.32
CA THR A 115 8.60 -14.08 3.11
C THR A 115 9.30 -12.97 3.87
N LEU A 116 8.76 -11.75 3.80
CA LEU A 116 9.08 -10.65 4.70
C LEU A 116 7.97 -10.50 5.74
N ASN A 117 8.31 -10.59 7.02
CA ASN A 117 7.41 -10.35 8.15
C ASN A 117 7.87 -9.12 8.94
N ALA A 118 7.27 -7.96 8.69
CA ALA A 118 7.52 -6.73 9.44
C ALA A 118 6.51 -6.57 10.58
N GLN A 119 6.89 -6.98 11.79
CA GLN A 119 5.99 -6.98 12.95
C GLN A 119 5.72 -5.58 13.51
N GLY A 120 6.69 -4.67 13.37
CA GLY A 120 6.54 -3.28 13.74
C GLY A 120 6.20 -2.40 12.55
N VAL A 121 6.60 -1.13 12.61
CA VAL A 121 6.32 -0.16 11.54
C VAL A 121 7.18 -0.43 10.30
N SER A 122 6.57 -0.28 9.13
CA SER A 122 7.25 -0.36 7.83
C SER A 122 7.26 1.03 7.20
N LYS A 123 8.45 1.53 6.86
CA LYS A 123 8.64 2.85 6.26
C LYS A 123 9.44 2.72 4.98
N ILE A 124 8.80 2.97 3.84
CA ILE A 124 9.43 2.89 2.53
C ILE A 124 9.46 4.32 1.98
N GLY A 125 10.64 4.84 1.68
CA GLY A 125 10.79 6.24 1.30
C GLY A 125 10.78 7.17 2.52
N LEU A 126 11.58 6.82 3.53
CA LEU A 126 11.76 7.62 4.76
C LEU A 126 12.70 8.83 4.59
N GLY A 127 13.27 9.07 3.40
CA GLY A 127 14.44 9.95 3.21
C GLY A 127 14.28 11.37 3.75
N GLY A 128 15.27 11.87 4.51
CA GLY A 128 15.15 13.13 5.27
C GLY A 128 15.06 14.42 4.42
N ASP A 129 14.36 15.43 4.94
CA ASP A 129 14.10 16.80 4.44
C ASP A 129 14.59 17.14 3.00
N ASP A 130 13.63 17.46 2.12
CA ASP A 130 13.82 17.88 0.72
C ASP A 130 14.46 16.82 -0.20
N ASP A 131 14.02 15.57 -0.07
CA ASP A 131 14.68 14.43 -0.69
C ASP A 131 14.09 14.00 -2.06
N THR A 132 14.97 13.62 -2.99
CA THR A 132 14.64 13.02 -4.29
C THR A 132 14.92 11.51 -4.34
N GLY A 133 15.30 10.91 -3.21
CA GLY A 133 15.54 9.46 -3.11
C GLY A 133 14.27 8.65 -3.33
N SER A 134 14.42 7.47 -3.95
CA SER A 134 13.33 6.53 -4.17
C SER A 134 13.66 5.17 -3.58
N SER A 135 12.78 4.67 -2.72
CA SER A 135 12.89 3.32 -2.18
C SER A 135 11.77 2.45 -2.70
N THR A 136 12.12 1.29 -3.26
CA THR A 136 11.19 0.39 -3.93
C THR A 136 11.19 -0.97 -3.24
N VAL A 137 10.00 -1.48 -2.94
CA VAL A 137 9.78 -2.88 -2.60
C VAL A 137 9.05 -3.55 -3.75
N GLN A 138 9.62 -4.63 -4.29
CA GLN A 138 9.03 -5.45 -5.34
C GLN A 138 8.62 -6.79 -4.75
N LEU A 139 7.33 -7.09 -4.75
CA LEU A 139 6.79 -8.41 -4.45
C LEU A 139 6.44 -9.09 -5.78
N LYS A 140 7.31 -10.01 -6.20
CA LYS A 140 7.17 -10.78 -7.45
C LYS A 140 6.54 -12.14 -7.21
N SER A 141 6.82 -12.73 -6.06
CA SER A 141 6.23 -13.97 -5.56
C SER A 141 6.49 -14.10 -4.06
N GLY A 142 5.84 -15.04 -3.37
CA GLY A 142 5.97 -15.20 -1.92
C GLY A 142 5.05 -14.25 -1.14
N ALA A 143 5.51 -13.73 -0.01
CA ALA A 143 4.67 -12.91 0.87
C ALA A 143 5.36 -11.70 1.51
N PHE A 144 4.62 -10.60 1.67
CA PHE A 144 4.99 -9.46 2.50
C PHE A 144 3.90 -9.21 3.55
N ASN A 145 4.17 -9.59 4.79
CA ASN A 145 3.26 -9.38 5.90
C ASN A 145 3.74 -8.23 6.78
N SER A 146 2.84 -7.30 7.10
CA SER A 146 3.12 -6.27 8.10
C SER A 146 2.04 -6.23 9.19
N ALA A 147 2.46 -6.22 10.45
CA ALA A 147 1.54 -6.10 11.58
C ALA A 147 1.43 -4.66 12.09
N GLY A 148 2.46 -3.83 11.89
CA GLY A 148 2.40 -2.39 12.15
C GLY A 148 1.99 -1.60 10.91
N THR A 149 1.85 -0.29 11.10
CA THR A 149 1.56 0.66 10.02
C THR A 149 2.60 0.58 8.92
N VAL A 150 2.13 0.60 7.67
CA VAL A 150 2.97 0.71 6.47
C VAL A 150 2.83 2.11 5.92
N THR A 151 3.94 2.79 5.68
CA THR A 151 3.97 4.10 5.02
C THR A 151 4.84 4.02 3.78
N LEU A 152 4.25 4.35 2.63
CA LEU A 152 4.95 4.60 1.38
C LEU A 152 5.06 6.10 1.19
N GLY A 153 6.28 6.60 1.09
CA GLY A 153 6.55 8.02 0.89
C GLY A 153 6.16 8.87 2.10
N HIS A 154 6.91 8.69 3.21
CA HIS A 154 6.76 9.55 4.39
C HIS A 154 7.44 10.91 4.14
N GLU A 155 8.66 10.89 3.60
CA GLU A 155 9.53 12.08 3.45
C GLU A 155 10.19 12.14 2.07
N SER A 156 10.24 11.01 1.37
CA SER A 156 10.75 10.88 -0.01
C SER A 156 9.77 10.05 -0.84
N THR A 157 10.20 9.54 -2.00
CA THR A 157 9.38 8.60 -2.76
C THR A 157 9.50 7.18 -2.18
N GLY A 158 8.36 6.58 -1.84
CA GLY A 158 8.24 5.17 -1.48
C GLY A 158 7.38 4.44 -2.49
N ILE A 159 7.88 3.34 -3.01
CA ILE A 159 7.23 2.55 -4.06
C ILE A 159 7.03 1.13 -3.57
N LEU A 160 5.81 0.62 -3.70
CA LEU A 160 5.47 -0.79 -3.54
C LEU A 160 4.90 -1.32 -4.85
N GLU A 161 5.58 -2.27 -5.45
CA GLU A 161 5.18 -2.97 -6.68
C GLU A 161 4.82 -4.41 -6.32
N ILE A 162 3.58 -4.83 -6.56
CA ILE A 162 3.11 -6.19 -6.33
C ILE A 162 2.69 -6.76 -7.67
N SER A 163 3.55 -7.57 -8.28
CA SER A 163 3.28 -8.22 -9.57
C SER A 163 2.94 -9.71 -9.44
N GLY A 164 3.05 -10.25 -8.22
CA GLY A 164 2.67 -11.62 -7.87
C GLY A 164 2.81 -11.87 -6.37
N GLY A 165 2.35 -13.03 -5.88
CA GLY A 165 2.33 -13.32 -4.44
C GLY A 165 1.29 -12.52 -3.66
N THR A 166 1.44 -12.43 -2.33
CA THR A 166 0.44 -11.77 -1.46
C THR A 166 1.08 -10.84 -0.43
N ALA A 167 0.66 -9.58 -0.43
CA ALA A 167 0.92 -8.65 0.66
C ALA A 167 -0.27 -8.61 1.62
N THR A 168 -0.02 -8.68 2.93
CA THR A 168 -1.07 -8.58 3.97
C THR A 168 -0.65 -7.60 5.05
N PHE A 169 -1.40 -6.52 5.19
CA PHE A 169 -1.15 -5.49 6.19
C PHE A 169 -2.29 -5.48 7.22
N ASN A 170 -1.96 -5.81 8.47
CA ASN A 170 -2.91 -5.87 9.58
C ASN A 170 -3.00 -4.54 10.36
N SER A 171 -2.68 -3.44 9.69
CA SER A 171 -2.75 -2.08 10.20
C SER A 171 -2.88 -1.14 9.00
N ARG A 172 -2.87 0.16 9.28
CA ARG A 172 -3.04 1.20 8.28
C ARG A 172 -1.95 1.19 7.21
N LEU A 173 -2.36 1.44 5.98
CA LEU A 173 -1.48 1.69 4.84
C LEU A 173 -1.61 3.16 4.42
N TRP A 174 -0.51 3.89 4.46
CA TRP A 174 -0.42 5.27 3.96
C TRP A 174 0.35 5.31 2.64
N LEU A 175 -0.22 5.91 1.61
CA LEU A 175 0.43 6.23 0.35
C LEU A 175 0.56 7.75 0.25
N GLY A 176 1.76 8.29 0.47
CA GLY A 176 2.01 9.73 0.43
C GLY A 176 1.54 10.40 1.72
N GLY A 177 2.48 10.70 2.61
CA GLY A 177 2.22 11.28 3.93
C GLY A 177 1.97 10.24 5.02
N ASP A 178 1.64 10.71 6.22
CA ASP A 178 1.31 9.86 7.36
C ASP A 178 0.27 10.50 8.31
N GLY A 179 -0.10 9.79 9.38
CA GLY A 179 -1.01 10.31 10.41
C GLY A 179 -0.39 11.37 11.34
N GLY A 180 0.87 11.75 11.11
CA GLY A 180 1.60 12.73 11.90
C GLY A 180 1.12 14.16 11.67
N THR A 181 1.68 15.09 12.44
CA THR A 181 1.44 16.54 12.28
C THR A 181 2.49 17.23 11.43
N ASP A 182 3.34 16.44 10.80
CA ASP A 182 4.49 16.97 10.11
C ASP A 182 4.11 17.62 8.78
N THR A 183 4.87 18.62 8.39
CA THR A 183 4.69 19.34 7.12
C THR A 183 5.50 18.69 6.00
N ARG A 184 5.88 17.43 6.15
CA ARG A 184 6.74 16.72 5.20
C ARG A 184 5.91 16.10 4.08
N ASN A 185 6.41 16.23 2.85
CA ASN A 185 5.74 15.85 1.62
C ASN A 185 6.48 14.65 1.04
N GLY A 186 5.95 13.45 1.23
CA GLY A 186 6.44 12.26 0.56
C GLY A 186 5.47 11.79 -0.51
N ASN A 187 6.00 11.02 -1.46
CA ASN A 187 5.22 10.47 -2.57
C ASN A 187 5.10 8.96 -2.41
N GLY A 188 3.89 8.48 -2.14
CA GLY A 188 3.62 7.04 -2.01
C GLY A 188 3.04 6.49 -3.28
N VAL A 189 3.70 5.49 -3.87
CA VAL A 189 3.24 4.83 -5.09
C VAL A 189 3.01 3.36 -4.82
N LEU A 190 1.79 2.90 -5.05
CA LEU A 190 1.40 1.50 -5.01
C LEU A 190 0.98 1.06 -6.41
N THR A 191 1.60 0.00 -6.91
CA THR A 191 1.21 -0.65 -8.17
C THR A 191 0.92 -2.11 -7.92
N LEU A 192 -0.27 -2.56 -8.31
CA LEU A 192 -0.68 -3.96 -8.37
C LEU A 192 -0.81 -4.38 -9.83
N SER A 193 -0.20 -5.51 -10.22
CA SER A 193 -0.28 -6.07 -11.57
C SER A 193 -0.14 -7.59 -11.56
N GLY A 194 -0.24 -8.24 -12.72
CA GLY A 194 -0.15 -9.69 -12.84
C GLY A 194 -1.20 -10.42 -11.98
N ASP A 195 -0.74 -11.34 -11.14
CA ASP A 195 -1.54 -12.09 -10.15
C ASP A 195 -1.32 -11.60 -8.71
N GLY A 196 -0.76 -10.39 -8.57
CA GLY A 196 -0.50 -9.77 -7.28
C GLY A 196 -1.76 -9.58 -6.43
N ALA A 197 -1.66 -9.87 -5.13
CA ALA A 197 -2.74 -9.68 -4.17
C ALA A 197 -2.31 -8.75 -3.01
N LEU A 198 -3.20 -7.83 -2.61
CA LEU A 198 -3.03 -6.99 -1.42
C LEU A 198 -4.26 -7.05 -0.50
N ASN A 199 -4.03 -7.36 0.77
CA ASN A 199 -5.07 -7.35 1.80
C ASN A 199 -4.75 -6.34 2.90
N VAL A 200 -5.66 -5.39 3.14
CA VAL A 200 -5.59 -4.42 4.24
C VAL A 200 -6.92 -4.46 5.00
N LEU A 201 -7.07 -5.45 5.88
CA LEU A 201 -8.37 -5.83 6.45
C LEU A 201 -8.65 -5.28 7.84
N SER A 202 -7.67 -4.63 8.48
CA SER A 202 -7.76 -4.25 9.89
C SER A 202 -7.88 -2.74 10.13
N ASP A 203 -7.61 -1.92 9.12
CA ASP A 203 -7.58 -0.46 9.22
C ASP A 203 -7.65 0.15 7.81
N ASP A 204 -7.50 1.47 7.73
CA ASP A 204 -7.68 2.24 6.51
C ASP A 204 -6.52 2.07 5.52
N VAL A 205 -6.84 2.15 4.22
CA VAL A 205 -5.90 2.55 3.19
C VAL A 205 -6.13 4.03 2.91
N VAL A 206 -5.09 4.84 3.01
CA VAL A 206 -5.18 6.28 2.73
C VAL A 206 -4.20 6.67 1.63
N VAL A 207 -4.72 7.28 0.58
CA VAL A 207 -3.99 7.67 -0.62
C VAL A 207 -3.91 9.20 -0.67
N GLY A 208 -2.77 9.78 -0.33
CA GLY A 208 -2.55 11.23 -0.33
C GLY A 208 -3.08 11.88 0.95
N LYS A 209 -2.33 11.73 2.06
CA LYS A 209 -2.67 12.33 3.35
C LYS A 209 -1.86 13.59 3.59
N ARG A 210 -2.52 14.65 4.09
CA ARG A 210 -1.90 15.96 4.35
C ARG A 210 -1.08 16.45 3.15
N LEU A 211 0.09 17.06 3.29
CA LEU A 211 0.89 17.50 2.14
C LEU A 211 1.51 16.36 1.28
N GLY A 212 1.16 15.10 1.52
CA GLY A 212 1.65 13.95 0.75
C GLY A 212 0.86 13.70 -0.53
N GLU A 213 1.55 13.14 -1.53
CA GLU A 213 0.95 12.71 -2.80
C GLU A 213 0.90 11.18 -2.84
N GLY A 214 -0.30 10.63 -2.98
CA GLY A 214 -0.52 9.20 -3.06
C GLY A 214 -1.02 8.77 -4.44
N THR A 215 -0.45 7.69 -4.96
CA THR A 215 -0.94 7.03 -6.19
C THR A 215 -1.14 5.56 -5.94
N PHE A 216 -2.31 5.04 -6.32
CA PHE A 216 -2.61 3.62 -6.37
C PHE A 216 -3.06 3.23 -7.77
N THR A 217 -2.31 2.32 -8.41
CA THR A 217 -2.66 1.75 -9.71
C THR A 217 -2.87 0.24 -9.57
N MET A 218 -3.93 -0.28 -10.15
CA MET A 218 -4.19 -1.72 -10.26
C MET A 218 -4.43 -2.10 -11.71
N ASP A 219 -3.73 -3.11 -12.19
CA ASP A 219 -3.72 -3.55 -13.60
C ASP A 219 -3.84 -5.09 -13.70
N ASP A 220 -4.01 -5.59 -14.91
CA ASP A 220 -4.12 -7.00 -15.27
C ASP A 220 -5.21 -7.75 -14.46
N SER A 221 -4.85 -8.86 -13.80
CA SER A 221 -5.71 -9.72 -12.99
C SER A 221 -5.47 -9.54 -11.49
N ALA A 222 -4.83 -8.44 -11.08
CA ALA A 222 -4.51 -8.22 -9.69
C ALA A 222 -5.76 -8.08 -8.81
N SER A 223 -5.60 -8.34 -7.51
CA SER A 223 -6.70 -8.27 -6.56
C SER A 223 -6.33 -7.49 -5.30
N ALA A 224 -7.27 -6.71 -4.81
CA ALA A 224 -7.13 -6.00 -3.55
C ALA A 224 -8.40 -6.11 -2.69
N VAL A 225 -8.22 -6.19 -1.38
CA VAL A 225 -9.31 -6.11 -0.40
C VAL A 225 -8.92 -5.13 0.70
N PHE A 226 -9.68 -4.05 0.82
CA PHE A 226 -9.49 -3.01 1.82
C PHE A 226 -10.69 -2.94 2.76
N LEU A 227 -10.43 -2.73 4.06
CA LEU A 227 -11.48 -2.42 5.01
C LEU A 227 -12.09 -1.06 4.69
N ASN A 228 -11.28 0.00 4.75
CA ASN A 228 -11.69 1.34 4.34
C ASN A 228 -10.68 1.89 3.32
N LEU A 229 -11.14 2.77 2.44
CA LEU A 229 -10.32 3.47 1.46
C LEU A 229 -10.64 4.96 1.46
N ALA A 230 -9.63 5.79 1.76
CA ALA A 230 -9.72 7.24 1.64
C ALA A 230 -8.73 7.74 0.57
N ILE A 231 -9.21 8.57 -0.35
CA ILE A 231 -8.43 9.11 -1.46
C ILE A 231 -8.42 10.64 -1.38
N GLY A 232 -7.24 11.19 -1.12
CA GLY A 232 -6.99 12.58 -0.79
C GLY A 232 -7.32 12.91 0.67
N ASP A 233 -7.08 14.16 1.05
CA ASP A 233 -7.38 14.67 2.38
C ASP A 233 -7.55 16.19 2.40
N VAL A 234 -8.67 16.68 2.92
CA VAL A 234 -8.92 18.11 3.14
C VAL A 234 -9.12 18.47 4.62
N SER A 235 -8.80 17.56 5.54
CA SER A 235 -9.07 17.74 6.97
C SER A 235 -8.28 18.89 7.62
N VAL A 236 -7.19 19.34 6.99
CA VAL A 236 -6.35 20.44 7.47
C VAL A 236 -6.12 21.46 6.36
N ALA A 237 -6.70 22.65 6.51
CA ALA A 237 -6.56 23.73 5.54
C ALA A 237 -5.09 24.16 5.34
N GLY A 238 -4.65 24.26 4.08
CA GLY A 238 -3.28 24.56 3.69
C GLY A 238 -2.31 23.38 3.82
N GLN A 239 -2.82 22.20 4.15
CA GLN A 239 -2.09 20.94 4.19
C GLN A 239 -2.93 19.84 3.54
N GLU A 240 -3.59 20.13 2.42
CA GLU A 240 -4.43 19.18 1.72
C GLU A 240 -3.58 18.15 0.96
N GLY A 241 -4.05 16.90 1.01
CA GLY A 241 -3.44 15.77 0.33
C GLY A 241 -4.12 15.43 -0.96
N THR A 242 -3.30 15.01 -1.92
CA THR A 242 -3.77 14.65 -3.25
C THR A 242 -3.59 13.17 -3.44
N GLY A 243 -4.70 12.48 -3.66
CA GLY A 243 -4.74 11.05 -3.94
C GLY A 243 -5.20 10.79 -5.37
N ALA A 244 -4.58 9.81 -6.03
CA ALA A 244 -5.04 9.31 -7.31
C ALA A 244 -5.16 7.79 -7.27
N MET A 245 -6.28 7.26 -7.75
CA MET A 245 -6.48 5.82 -7.95
C MET A 245 -6.85 5.52 -9.40
N SER A 246 -6.23 4.48 -9.97
CA SER A 246 -6.54 4.00 -11.31
C SER A 246 -6.77 2.50 -11.30
N LEU A 247 -7.99 2.07 -11.65
CA LEU A 247 -8.35 0.67 -11.85
C LEU A 247 -8.29 0.36 -13.36
N LEU A 248 -7.10 0.01 -13.81
CA LEU A 248 -6.79 -0.35 -15.20
C LEU A 248 -7.09 -1.83 -15.49
N GLY A 249 -7.22 -2.65 -14.45
CA GLY A 249 -7.59 -4.06 -14.50
C GLY A 249 -7.97 -4.57 -13.11
N GLY A 250 -8.18 -5.88 -12.99
CA GLY A 250 -8.36 -6.56 -11.71
C GLY A 250 -9.68 -6.28 -10.97
N THR A 251 -9.69 -6.64 -9.68
CA THR A 251 -10.82 -6.36 -8.78
C THR A 251 -10.35 -5.78 -7.45
N LEU A 252 -10.89 -4.61 -7.10
CA LEU A 252 -10.74 -3.99 -5.80
C LEU A 252 -12.03 -4.18 -5.01
N ASN A 253 -11.93 -4.79 -3.82
CA ASN A 253 -13.03 -4.91 -2.88
C ASN A 253 -12.83 -3.93 -1.73
N VAL A 254 -13.83 -3.11 -1.42
CA VAL A 254 -13.87 -2.24 -0.24
C VAL A 254 -15.02 -2.70 0.63
N THR A 255 -14.73 -3.15 1.85
CA THR A 255 -15.75 -3.77 2.73
C THR A 255 -16.31 -2.82 3.78
N GLY A 256 -15.91 -1.56 3.75
CA GLY A 256 -16.25 -0.53 4.72
C GLY A 256 -16.48 0.78 4.00
N GLU A 257 -15.81 1.85 4.42
CA GLU A 257 -16.02 3.18 3.84
C GLU A 257 -15.11 3.44 2.63
N LEU A 258 -15.67 4.06 1.59
CA LEU A 258 -14.94 4.69 0.49
C LEU A 258 -15.18 6.21 0.53
N ALA A 259 -14.12 6.98 0.70
CA ALA A 259 -14.16 8.44 0.70
C ALA A 259 -13.18 9.03 -0.33
N VAL A 260 -13.60 10.09 -1.03
CA VAL A 260 -12.74 10.82 -1.98
C VAL A 260 -12.83 12.32 -1.67
N ASP A 261 -11.73 12.85 -1.12
CA ASP A 261 -11.61 14.23 -0.64
C ASP A 261 -10.38 14.88 -1.25
N ASN A 262 -10.51 15.74 -2.27
CA ASN A 262 -9.36 16.26 -3.04
C ASN A 262 -8.52 15.13 -3.70
N GLY A 263 -9.21 14.10 -4.16
CA GLY A 263 -8.63 12.99 -4.90
C GLY A 263 -9.31 12.76 -6.25
N SER A 264 -8.77 11.83 -7.02
CA SER A 264 -9.36 11.39 -8.29
C SER A 264 -9.33 9.88 -8.44
N VAL A 265 -10.37 9.35 -9.09
CA VAL A 265 -10.49 7.93 -9.40
C VAL A 265 -10.74 7.76 -10.90
N LEU A 266 -9.96 6.89 -11.52
CA LEU A 266 -10.17 6.39 -12.87
C LEU A 266 -10.63 4.93 -12.81
N ILE A 267 -11.80 4.66 -13.39
CA ILE A 267 -12.29 3.30 -13.65
C ILE A 267 -12.14 3.01 -15.13
N ASP A 268 -11.14 2.19 -15.49
CA ASP A 268 -10.95 1.71 -16.85
C ASP A 268 -11.34 0.22 -16.91
N ALA A 269 -10.45 -0.71 -17.27
CA ALA A 269 -10.81 -2.12 -17.38
C ALA A 269 -10.88 -2.87 -16.03
N GLY A 270 -10.74 -2.18 -14.89
CA GLY A 270 -10.91 -2.75 -13.56
C GLY A 270 -12.34 -2.75 -13.03
N THR A 271 -12.55 -3.49 -11.94
CA THR A 271 -13.82 -3.57 -11.22
C THR A 271 -13.65 -3.08 -9.78
N LEU A 272 -14.56 -2.21 -9.32
CA LEU A 272 -14.70 -1.87 -7.91
C LEU A 272 -15.93 -2.60 -7.35
N VAL A 273 -15.75 -3.29 -6.24
CA VAL A 273 -16.81 -3.94 -5.46
C VAL A 273 -16.85 -3.26 -4.09
N TRP A 274 -18.00 -2.72 -3.72
CA TRP A 274 -18.20 -2.03 -2.46
C TRP A 274 -19.30 -2.73 -1.66
N ASP A 275 -18.96 -3.28 -0.50
CA ASP A 275 -19.89 -4.05 0.36
C ASP A 275 -21.09 -3.19 0.77
N GLY A 276 -22.30 -3.66 0.44
CA GLY A 276 -23.55 -2.96 0.68
C GLY A 276 -24.11 -2.16 -0.51
N ASP A 277 -25.28 -1.53 -0.28
CA ASP A 277 -25.95 -0.66 -1.25
C ASP A 277 -25.40 0.76 -1.18
N HIS A 278 -24.51 1.06 -2.13
CA HIS A 278 -23.76 2.31 -2.27
C HIS A 278 -23.99 2.97 -3.63
N VAL A 279 -25.04 2.57 -4.38
CA VAL A 279 -25.36 3.17 -5.68
C VAL A 279 -25.56 4.69 -5.55
N SER A 280 -26.22 5.13 -4.48
CA SER A 280 -26.47 6.56 -4.24
C SER A 280 -25.21 7.33 -3.82
N ASP A 281 -24.33 6.72 -3.03
CA ASP A 281 -23.07 7.33 -2.59
C ASP A 281 -22.12 7.47 -3.79
N PHE A 282 -22.00 6.42 -4.60
CA PHE A 282 -21.18 6.45 -5.81
C PHE A 282 -21.71 7.46 -6.83
N SER A 283 -23.03 7.60 -6.96
CA SER A 283 -23.65 8.64 -7.80
C SER A 283 -23.24 10.06 -7.40
N ALA A 284 -23.07 10.32 -6.11
CA ALA A 284 -22.60 11.61 -5.61
C ALA A 284 -21.14 11.86 -6.02
N LEU A 285 -20.27 10.86 -5.89
CA LEU A 285 -18.86 10.97 -6.31
C LEU A 285 -18.71 11.28 -7.81
N VAL A 286 -19.55 10.67 -8.66
CA VAL A 286 -19.58 10.97 -10.10
C VAL A 286 -20.06 12.41 -10.34
N ALA A 287 -21.12 12.85 -9.65
CA ALA A 287 -21.66 14.20 -9.80
C ALA A 287 -20.70 15.31 -9.34
N GLU A 288 -19.86 15.03 -8.35
CA GLU A 288 -18.80 15.90 -7.86
C GLU A 288 -17.59 15.97 -8.80
N GLY A 289 -17.49 15.05 -9.76
CA GLY A 289 -16.38 14.97 -10.71
C GLY A 289 -15.14 14.24 -10.16
N ASN A 290 -15.29 13.50 -9.06
CA ASN A 290 -14.21 12.71 -8.45
C ASN A 290 -13.92 11.43 -9.24
N ILE A 291 -14.92 10.95 -10.00
CA ILE A 291 -14.84 9.74 -10.81
C ILE A 291 -14.74 10.10 -12.30
N SER A 292 -13.78 9.48 -12.96
CA SER A 292 -13.62 9.42 -14.41
C SER A 292 -13.59 7.97 -14.87
N TRP A 293 -13.91 7.73 -16.14
CA TRP A 293 -13.88 6.40 -16.71
C TRP A 293 -13.46 6.44 -18.18
N SER A 294 -13.05 5.31 -18.73
CA SER A 294 -12.59 5.21 -20.13
C SER A 294 -12.94 3.86 -20.77
N SER A 295 -12.14 3.43 -21.76
CA SER A 295 -12.31 2.26 -22.63
C SER A 295 -12.91 1.04 -21.93
N GLY A 296 -12.59 0.79 -20.67
CA GLY A 296 -13.34 -0.14 -19.86
C GLY A 296 -13.10 -1.60 -20.23
N GLN A 297 -13.97 -2.46 -19.71
CA GLN A 297 -13.99 -3.90 -19.91
C GLN A 297 -15.27 -4.36 -20.61
N SER A 298 -15.37 -5.66 -20.88
CA SER A 298 -16.62 -6.25 -21.38
C SER A 298 -17.74 -6.09 -20.35
N MET A 299 -18.98 -6.00 -20.83
CA MET A 299 -20.15 -5.88 -19.96
C MET A 299 -20.19 -7.05 -18.95
N LEU A 300 -20.23 -6.73 -17.66
CA LEU A 300 -20.27 -7.74 -16.58
C LEU A 300 -21.68 -8.27 -16.34
N TYR A 301 -22.67 -7.38 -16.29
CA TYR A 301 -24.08 -7.70 -16.00
C TYR A 301 -25.01 -7.16 -17.09
N ASP A 302 -26.15 -7.81 -17.32
CA ASP A 302 -27.16 -7.37 -18.29
C ASP A 302 -28.17 -6.36 -17.70
N THR A 303 -28.07 -6.11 -16.40
CA THR A 303 -28.89 -5.17 -15.64
C THR A 303 -28.00 -4.27 -14.78
N TRP A 304 -28.48 -3.09 -14.47
CA TRP A 304 -27.79 -2.08 -13.68
C TRP A 304 -28.80 -1.12 -13.03
N ASP A 305 -28.40 -0.52 -11.92
CA ASP A 305 -29.23 0.42 -11.16
C ASP A 305 -28.96 1.87 -11.57
N ALA A 306 -27.71 2.17 -11.93
CA ALA A 306 -27.30 3.48 -12.44
C ALA A 306 -26.26 3.35 -13.55
N SER A 307 -26.22 4.34 -14.44
CA SER A 307 -25.17 4.45 -15.46
C SER A 307 -24.91 5.89 -15.89
N TRP A 308 -23.70 6.14 -16.38
CA TRP A 308 -23.20 7.45 -16.82
C TRP A 308 -22.45 7.31 -18.14
N VAL A 309 -22.60 8.29 -19.03
CA VAL A 309 -22.06 8.27 -20.40
C VAL A 309 -21.20 9.50 -20.61
N ASP A 310 -19.96 9.32 -21.08
CA ASP A 310 -19.03 10.43 -21.41
C ASP A 310 -18.89 10.68 -22.92
N GLY A 311 -19.52 9.83 -23.74
CA GLY A 311 -19.50 9.89 -25.20
C GLY A 311 -18.70 8.75 -25.85
N GLU A 312 -17.71 8.19 -25.16
CA GLU A 312 -16.85 7.09 -25.64
C GLU A 312 -17.09 5.80 -24.85
N SER A 313 -17.54 5.91 -23.61
CA SER A 313 -17.70 4.81 -22.67
C SER A 313 -18.90 5.01 -21.74
N ILE A 314 -19.32 3.92 -21.11
CA ILE A 314 -20.41 3.89 -20.13
C ILE A 314 -19.88 3.31 -18.82
N LEU A 315 -20.06 4.05 -17.74
CA LEU A 315 -19.85 3.57 -16.37
C LEU A 315 -21.18 3.01 -15.84
N TYR A 316 -21.13 1.85 -15.20
CA TYR A 316 -22.28 1.18 -14.61
C TYR A 316 -22.09 1.00 -13.11
N ALA A 317 -23.20 1.04 -12.37
CA ALA A 317 -23.30 0.56 -11.01
C ALA A 317 -24.48 -0.42 -10.91
N TYR A 318 -24.23 -1.59 -10.33
CA TYR A 318 -25.21 -2.65 -10.10
C TYR A 318 -25.16 -3.07 -8.63
N GLN A 319 -26.32 -3.12 -7.99
CA GLN A 319 -26.49 -3.63 -6.64
C GLN A 319 -26.85 -5.12 -6.73
N ASP A 320 -25.97 -5.99 -6.26
CA ASP A 320 -26.24 -7.42 -6.23
C ASP A 320 -27.25 -7.76 -5.12
N ALA A 321 -28.53 -7.79 -5.50
CA ALA A 321 -29.63 -8.07 -4.56
C ALA A 321 -29.77 -9.55 -4.17
N ILE A 322 -28.86 -10.44 -4.60
CA ILE A 322 -28.96 -11.89 -4.35
C ILE A 322 -28.79 -12.22 -2.85
N GLU A 323 -28.05 -11.40 -2.10
CA GLU A 323 -27.89 -11.58 -0.65
C GLU A 323 -28.38 -10.36 0.15
N THR A 324 -28.86 -10.60 1.38
CA THR A 324 -29.32 -9.50 2.25
C THR A 324 -28.11 -8.66 2.65
N GLY A 325 -28.00 -7.46 2.08
CA GLY A 325 -26.85 -6.58 2.24
C GLY A 325 -25.82 -6.64 1.11
N GLY A 326 -26.15 -7.21 -0.05
CA GLY A 326 -25.20 -7.44 -1.13
C GLY A 326 -24.51 -6.20 -1.71
N ASP A 327 -23.51 -6.47 -2.55
CA ASP A 327 -22.48 -5.51 -2.96
C ASP A 327 -22.93 -4.56 -4.07
N THR A 328 -22.37 -3.35 -4.06
CA THR A 328 -22.39 -2.45 -5.21
C THR A 328 -21.18 -2.70 -6.09
N ILE A 329 -21.42 -3.14 -7.31
CA ILE A 329 -20.39 -3.48 -8.29
C ILE A 329 -20.35 -2.40 -9.37
N ILE A 330 -19.15 -1.87 -9.63
CA ILE A 330 -18.90 -0.75 -10.52
C ILE A 330 -17.88 -1.16 -11.60
N TRP A 331 -18.22 -0.90 -12.86
CA TRP A 331 -17.34 -1.16 -14.01
C TRP A 331 -17.63 -0.20 -15.17
N ALA A 332 -16.63 0.01 -16.03
CA ALA A 332 -16.78 0.75 -17.27
C ALA A 332 -16.79 -0.20 -18.49
N THR A 333 -17.46 0.20 -19.57
CA THR A 333 -17.46 -0.50 -20.85
C THR A 333 -17.37 0.48 -22.01
N THR A 334 -16.60 0.15 -23.06
CA THR A 334 -16.53 0.96 -24.28
C THR A 334 -17.89 0.98 -24.98
N ILE A 335 -18.30 2.14 -25.49
CA ILE A 335 -19.36 2.19 -26.49
C ILE A 335 -18.77 1.65 -27.79
N PRO A 336 -19.28 0.55 -28.36
CA PRO A 336 -18.77 0.07 -29.63
C PRO A 336 -18.92 1.18 -30.66
N GLU A 337 -17.81 1.56 -31.30
CA GLU A 337 -17.84 2.42 -32.48
C GLU A 337 -18.92 1.87 -33.42
N PRO A 338 -19.86 2.71 -33.90
CA PRO A 338 -20.85 2.26 -34.85
C PRO A 338 -20.10 1.79 -36.09
N THR A 339 -19.85 0.49 -36.20
CA THR A 339 -19.10 -0.10 -37.30
C THR A 339 -19.81 0.33 -38.57
N THR A 340 -19.19 1.26 -39.28
CA THR A 340 -19.47 1.74 -40.63
C THR A 340 -20.84 1.31 -41.16
N LEU A 341 -21.88 2.09 -40.82
CA LEU A 341 -23.18 2.18 -41.51
C LEU A 341 -23.43 1.14 -42.63
N GLY A 342 -23.59 -0.10 -42.21
CA GLY A 342 -24.13 -1.18 -43.00
C GLY A 342 -25.33 -1.69 -42.23
N PHE A 343 -26.46 -0.97 -42.36
CA PHE A 343 -27.75 -1.23 -41.70
C PHE A 343 -27.89 -0.70 -40.26
N ILE A 344 -28.44 0.51 -40.11
CA ILE A 344 -29.76 0.75 -39.50
C ILE A 344 -29.93 2.25 -39.18
N ALA A 345 -30.46 2.96 -40.16
CA ALA A 345 -31.27 4.16 -39.97
C ALA A 345 -32.65 3.82 -39.36
N ALA A 346 -32.74 2.87 -38.41
CA ALA A 346 -34.02 2.38 -37.87
C ALA A 346 -34.06 2.10 -36.35
N ALA A 347 -33.01 2.42 -35.58
CA ALA A 347 -33.05 2.35 -34.10
C ALA A 347 -32.86 3.71 -33.40
N GLY A 348 -32.65 4.79 -34.16
CA GLY A 348 -32.36 6.14 -33.65
C GLY A 348 -33.55 6.91 -33.06
N LEU A 349 -34.53 6.27 -32.39
CA LEU A 349 -35.64 7.04 -31.78
C LEU A 349 -36.36 6.42 -30.56
N ILE A 350 -35.90 5.32 -29.95
CA ILE A 350 -36.69 4.67 -28.86
C ILE A 350 -36.08 4.78 -27.45
N LEU A 351 -34.86 5.28 -27.25
CA LEU A 351 -34.28 5.39 -25.91
C LEU A 351 -33.94 6.82 -25.46
N ILE A 352 -34.79 7.80 -25.80
CA ILE A 352 -34.78 9.12 -25.15
C ILE A 352 -36.23 9.56 -24.90
N ILE A 353 -36.86 9.02 -23.85
CA ILE A 353 -37.81 9.76 -22.99
C ILE A 353 -37.69 9.19 -21.58
N SER A 354 -37.03 9.95 -20.72
CA SER A 354 -37.04 9.82 -19.28
C SER A 354 -38.48 9.79 -18.76
N ARG A 355 -38.76 8.82 -17.91
CA ARG A 355 -40.00 8.68 -17.15
C ARG A 355 -40.18 9.93 -16.27
N ARG A 356 -41.14 10.80 -16.61
CA ARG A 356 -41.72 11.78 -15.69
C ARG A 356 -43.20 11.43 -15.55
N ILE A 357 -43.53 10.65 -14.52
CA ILE A 357 -44.90 10.50 -14.03
C ILE A 357 -44.86 10.73 -12.53
N ILE A 358 -45.59 11.79 -12.14
CA ILE A 358 -46.11 12.26 -10.85
C ILE A 358 -45.75 11.39 -9.64
#